data_AF-A0A386C9G7-F1
#
_entry.id   AF-A0A386C9G7-F1
#
_cell.length_a   1.000
_cell.length_b   1.000
_cell.length_c   1.000
_cell.angle_alpha   90.00
_cell.angle_beta   90.00
_cell.angle_gamma   90.00
#
_symmetry.space_group_name_H-M   'P 1'
#
loop_
_entity.id
_entity.type
_entity.pdbx_description
1 polymer ?
#
loop_
_entity_poly.entity_id
_entity_poly.type
_entity_poly.pdbx_seq_one_letter_code
_entity_poly.pdbx_strand_id
1 'polypeptide(L)'
;TEFVGSHFFARFASQLTAALFLSFITLFLLLLFAVLLRREGLALVLVWTLLTLFGTLVGNPGISALPGAAISAALVLFVLYRYGMIALCSLMFVAHLWVFYPMTTELTAWYAFDFVIGALICLALAAYGFYVSLAGQSVFSSKFLPD
;
A
#
# COMPACT_ATOMS: atom_id res chain seq x y z
N THR A 1 30.52 -4.56 0.79
CA THR A 1 29.25 -4.96 0.18
C THR A 1 28.33 -5.67 1.16
N GLU A 2 28.83 -6.55 2.04
CA GLU A 2 28.05 -7.18 3.12
C GLU A 2 27.32 -6.18 4.05
N PHE A 3 27.99 -5.09 4.44
CA PHE A 3 27.41 -4.08 5.33
C PHE A 3 26.23 -3.32 4.71
N VAL A 4 26.27 -3.02 3.41
CA VAL A 4 25.19 -2.29 2.71
C VAL A 4 23.98 -3.20 2.52
N GLY A 5 24.20 -4.48 2.17
CA GLY A 5 23.13 -5.46 2.00
C GLY A 5 22.36 -5.69 3.29
N SER A 6 23.05 -5.93 4.41
CA SER A 6 22.38 -6.20 5.70
C SER A 6 21.50 -5.04 6.19
N HIS A 7 21.95 -3.79 5.98
CA HIS A 7 21.16 -2.61 6.33
C HIS A 7 19.92 -2.43 5.45
N PHE A 8 20.03 -2.68 4.14
CA PHE A 8 18.88 -2.65 3.23
C PHE A 8 17.83 -3.70 3.66
N PHE A 9 18.25 -4.97 3.82
CA PHE A 9 17.31 -6.05 4.16
C PHE A 9 16.64 -5.85 5.52
N ALA A 10 17.36 -5.32 6.51
CA ALA A 10 16.77 -4.99 7.80
C ALA A 10 15.68 -3.90 7.69
N ARG A 11 15.95 -2.83 6.95
CA ARG A 11 14.97 -1.75 6.69
C ARG A 11 13.79 -2.26 5.86
N PHE A 12 14.05 -3.10 4.87
CA PHE A 12 13.04 -3.72 4.06
C PHE A 12 12.10 -4.59 4.89
N ALA A 13 12.65 -5.47 5.72
CA ALA A 13 11.89 -6.31 6.64
C ALA A 13 11.08 -5.48 7.64
N SER A 14 11.63 -4.37 8.14
CA SER A 14 10.87 -3.46 9.01
C SER A 14 9.71 -2.80 8.27
N GLN A 15 9.86 -2.42 7.00
CA GLN A 15 8.76 -1.86 6.20
C GLN A 15 7.67 -2.89 5.93
N LEU A 16 8.04 -4.13 5.60
CA LEU A 16 7.08 -5.21 5.43
C LEU A 16 6.30 -5.50 6.72
N THR A 17 7.01 -5.52 7.84
CA THR A 17 6.40 -5.70 9.17
C THR A 17 5.45 -4.54 9.49
N ALA A 18 5.87 -3.29 9.29
CA ALA A 18 5.05 -2.10 9.51
C ALA A 18 3.78 -2.10 8.64
N ALA A 19 3.89 -2.45 7.36
CA ALA A 19 2.75 -2.55 6.45
C ALA A 19 1.73 -3.59 6.89
N LEU A 20 2.19 -4.76 7.35
CA LEU A 20 1.33 -5.80 7.91
C LEU A 20 0.62 -5.32 9.18
N PHE A 21 1.37 -4.74 10.13
CA PHE A 21 0.80 -4.22 11.37
C PHE A 21 -0.25 -3.14 11.10
N LEU A 22 0.02 -2.19 10.22
CA LEU A 22 -0.93 -1.12 9.90
C LEU A 22 -2.19 -1.65 9.22
N SER A 23 -2.04 -2.66 8.36
CA SER A 23 -3.17 -3.35 7.73
C SER A 23 -4.05 -4.07 8.76
N PHE A 24 -3.43 -4.78 9.71
CA PHE A 24 -4.14 -5.43 10.81
C PHE A 24 -4.81 -4.43 11.75
N ILE A 25 -4.14 -3.32 12.10
CA ILE A 25 -4.72 -2.25 12.92
C ILE A 25 -5.95 -1.68 12.21
N THR A 26 -5.87 -1.42 10.90
CA THR A 26 -7.01 -0.89 10.13
C THR A 26 -8.18 -1.87 10.13
N LEU A 27 -7.92 -3.16 9.87
CA LEU A 27 -8.92 -4.22 9.95
C LEU A 27 -9.54 -4.29 11.36
N PHE A 28 -8.70 -4.31 12.39
CA PHE A 28 -9.13 -4.37 13.78
C PHE A 28 -10.01 -3.20 14.15
N LEU A 29 -9.64 -1.96 13.81
CA LEU A 29 -10.44 -0.76 14.07
C LEU A 29 -11.78 -0.82 13.35
N LEU A 30 -11.80 -1.27 12.10
CA LEU A 30 -13.04 -1.43 11.33
C LEU A 30 -13.96 -2.47 11.99
N LEU A 31 -13.43 -3.63 12.35
CA LEU A 31 -14.19 -4.69 13.03
C LEU A 31 -14.66 -4.23 14.41
N LEU A 32 -13.79 -3.60 15.20
CA LEU A 32 -14.11 -3.07 16.52
C LEU A 32 -15.29 -2.10 16.44
N PHE A 33 -15.23 -1.11 15.55
CA PHE A 33 -16.33 -0.16 15.39
C PHE A 33 -17.57 -0.79 14.76
N ALA A 34 -17.43 -1.73 13.83
CA ALA A 34 -18.58 -2.45 13.27
C ALA A 34 -19.35 -3.22 14.36
N VAL A 35 -18.63 -3.87 15.28
CA VAL A 35 -19.21 -4.60 16.42
C VAL A 35 -19.80 -3.64 17.45
N LEU A 36 -19.08 -2.57 17.82
CA LEU A 36 -19.53 -1.60 18.83
C LEU A 36 -20.75 -0.79 18.37
N LEU A 37 -20.73 -0.26 17.15
CA LEU A 37 -21.80 0.59 16.63
C LEU A 37 -22.95 -0.21 16.03
N ARG A 38 -22.75 -1.49 15.72
CA ARG A 38 -23.73 -2.38 15.06
C ARG A 38 -24.25 -1.84 13.72
N ARG A 39 -23.55 -0.86 13.13
CA ARG A 39 -23.87 -0.22 11.86
C ARG A 39 -22.60 -0.03 11.05
N GLU A 40 -22.45 -0.84 10.01
CA GLU A 40 -21.26 -0.87 9.16
C GLU A 40 -20.93 0.51 8.55
N GLY A 41 -21.96 1.25 8.11
CA GLY A 41 -21.77 2.59 7.54
C GLY A 41 -21.17 3.59 8.53
N LEU A 42 -21.57 3.55 9.81
CA LEU A 42 -21.00 4.45 10.83
C LEU A 42 -19.57 4.05 11.18
N ALA A 43 -19.27 2.76 11.22
CA ALA A 43 -17.91 2.26 11.45
C ALA A 43 -16.96 2.74 10.35
N LEU A 44 -17.37 2.65 9.07
CA LEU A 44 -16.59 3.15 7.94
C LEU A 44 -16.29 4.64 8.06
N VAL A 45 -17.31 5.47 8.35
CA VAL A 45 -17.14 6.92 8.50
C VAL A 45 -16.22 7.26 9.67
N LEU A 46 -16.33 6.54 10.80
CA LEU A 46 -15.45 6.76 11.96
C LEU A 46 -14.00 6.39 11.66
N VAL A 47 -13.74 5.22 11.10
CA VAL A 47 -12.38 4.82 10.74
C VAL A 47 -11.81 5.78 9.70
N TRP A 48 -12.60 6.15 8.69
CA TRP A 48 -12.18 7.10 7.67
C TRP A 48 -11.78 8.44 8.27
N THR A 49 -12.60 8.97 9.18
CA THR A 49 -12.32 10.22 9.90
C THR A 49 -11.04 10.09 10.72
N LEU A 50 -10.87 8.99 11.46
CA LEU A 50 -9.70 8.74 12.30
C LEU A 50 -8.42 8.67 11.46
N LEU A 51 -8.42 7.91 10.36
CA LEU A 51 -7.27 7.81 9.46
C LEU A 51 -6.94 9.14 8.78
N THR A 52 -7.96 9.90 8.37
CA THR A 52 -7.78 11.23 7.79
C THR A 52 -7.13 12.18 8.79
N LEU A 53 -7.64 12.23 10.03
CA LEU A 53 -7.09 13.06 11.10
C LEU A 53 -5.66 12.65 11.47
N PHE A 54 -5.39 11.35 11.52
CA PHE A 54 -4.03 10.87 11.78
C PHE A 54 -3.08 11.30 10.66
N GLY A 55 -3.48 11.14 9.39
CA GLY A 55 -2.69 11.55 8.23
C GLY A 55 -2.38 13.05 8.20
N THR A 56 -3.34 13.90 8.59
CA THR A 56 -3.14 15.35 8.63
C THR A 56 -2.35 15.82 9.85
N LEU A 57 -2.66 15.31 11.05
CA LEU A 57 -2.03 15.80 12.28
C LEU A 57 -0.60 15.28 12.45
N VAL A 58 -0.32 14.07 11.99
CA VAL A 58 0.99 13.42 12.15
C VAL A 58 1.85 13.55 10.90
N GLY A 59 1.27 13.37 9.72
CA GLY A 59 2.02 13.31 8.46
C GLY A 59 2.42 14.67 7.92
N ASN A 60 1.44 15.56 7.73
CA ASN A 60 1.67 16.91 7.22
C ASN A 60 0.67 17.87 7.85
N PRO A 61 1.05 18.56 8.94
CA PRO A 61 0.16 19.47 9.67
C PRO A 61 -0.14 20.70 8.83
N GLY A 62 -1.20 20.62 8.03
CA GLY A 62 -1.69 21.69 7.19
C GLY A 62 -3.09 21.39 6.68
N ILE A 63 -3.96 22.40 6.69
CA ILE A 63 -5.34 22.28 6.15
C ILE A 63 -5.31 21.90 4.66
N SER A 64 -4.28 22.33 3.93
CA SER A 64 -4.05 21.95 2.53
C SER A 64 -3.77 20.46 2.32
N ALA A 65 -3.29 19.74 3.34
CA ALA A 65 -3.06 18.29 3.27
C ALA A 65 -4.33 17.46 3.51
N LEU A 66 -5.39 18.09 4.05
CA LEU A 66 -6.65 17.42 4.40
C LEU A 66 -7.30 16.68 3.23
N PRO A 67 -7.44 17.28 2.02
CA PRO A 67 -8.01 16.56 0.88
C PRO A 67 -7.19 15.32 0.50
N GLY A 68 -5.86 15.42 0.53
CA GLY A 68 -4.97 14.30 0.21
C GLY A 68 -5.09 13.17 1.22
N ALA A 69 -5.10 13.50 2.52
CA ALA A 69 -5.28 12.52 3.59
C ALA A 69 -6.67 11.87 3.57
N ALA A 70 -7.71 12.62 3.23
CA ALA A 70 -9.08 12.13 3.10
C ALA A 70 -9.21 11.11 1.95
N ILE A 71 -8.58 11.42 0.80
CA ILE A 71 -8.55 10.53 -0.36
C ILE A 71 -7.74 9.28 -0.06
N SER A 72 -6.57 9.40 0.58
CA SER A 72 -5.75 8.25 0.93
C SER A 72 -6.47 7.33 1.92
N ALA A 73 -7.08 7.88 2.98
CA ALA A 73 -7.89 7.12 3.92
C ALA A 73 -9.07 6.40 3.24
N ALA A 74 -9.75 7.07 2.31
CA ALA A 74 -10.83 6.47 1.53
C ALA A 74 -10.31 5.31 0.66
N LEU A 75 -9.15 5.46 0.02
CA LEU A 75 -8.54 4.41 -0.79
C LEU A 75 -8.18 3.18 0.06
N VAL A 76 -7.59 3.39 1.25
CA VAL A 76 -7.26 2.31 2.20
C VAL A 76 -8.52 1.51 2.55
N LEU A 77 -9.58 2.19 2.96
CA LEU A 77 -10.83 1.54 3.32
C LEU A 77 -11.53 0.89 2.14
N PHE A 78 -11.52 1.53 0.98
CA PHE A 78 -12.05 0.97 -0.25
C PHE A 78 -11.33 -0.34 -0.62
N VAL A 79 -10.00 -0.36 -0.57
CA VAL A 79 -9.21 -1.55 -0.88
C VAL A 79 -9.50 -2.67 0.12
N LEU A 80 -9.54 -2.34 1.42
CA LEU A 80 -9.87 -3.32 2.45
C LEU A 80 -11.27 -3.91 2.27
N TYR A 81 -12.27 -3.06 2.03
CA TYR A 81 -13.66 -3.46 1.91
C TYR A 81 -13.93 -4.23 0.61
N ARG A 82 -13.27 -3.86 -0.50
CA ARG A 82 -13.53 -4.45 -1.83
C ARG A 82 -12.65 -5.64 -2.16
N TYR A 83 -11.37 -5.60 -1.79
CA TYR A 83 -10.36 -6.58 -2.21
C TYR A 83 -9.77 -7.38 -1.05
N GLY A 84 -10.05 -6.98 0.20
CA GLY A 84 -9.66 -7.72 1.39
C GLY A 84 -8.24 -7.43 1.89
N MET A 85 -7.78 -8.25 2.83
CA MET A 85 -6.61 -7.95 3.66
C MET A 85 -5.28 -8.03 2.89
N ILE A 86 -5.11 -9.02 2.02
CA ILE A 86 -3.85 -9.18 1.25
C ILE A 86 -3.64 -7.97 0.33
N ALA A 87 -4.70 -7.49 -0.31
CA ALA A 87 -4.64 -6.30 -1.16
C ALA A 87 -4.26 -5.05 -0.34
N LEU A 88 -4.80 -4.90 0.87
CA LEU A 88 -4.43 -3.81 1.77
C LEU A 88 -2.95 -3.91 2.19
N CYS A 89 -2.45 -5.09 2.53
CA CYS A 89 -1.04 -5.30 2.87
C CYS A 89 -0.13 -4.87 1.72
N SER A 90 -0.45 -5.25 0.49
CA SER A 90 0.29 -4.84 -0.70
C SER A 90 0.26 -3.33 -0.92
N LEU A 91 -0.92 -2.69 -0.76
CA LEU A 91 -1.05 -1.23 -0.85
C LEU A 91 -0.19 -0.52 0.20
N MET A 92 -0.27 -0.95 1.47
CA MET A 92 0.49 -0.37 2.57
C MET A 92 1.99 -0.55 2.36
N PHE A 93 2.41 -1.71 1.89
CA PHE A 93 3.81 -2.01 1.63
C PHE A 93 4.39 -1.10 0.53
N VAL A 94 3.70 -0.96 -0.61
CA VAL A 94 4.11 -0.06 -1.69
C VAL A 94 4.13 1.40 -1.22
N ALA A 95 3.15 1.82 -0.41
CA ALA A 95 3.13 3.16 0.17
C ALA A 95 4.33 3.42 1.11
N HIS A 96 4.76 2.43 1.89
CA HIS A 96 5.96 2.55 2.73
C HIS A 96 7.23 2.63 1.90
N LEU A 97 7.32 1.88 0.78
CA LEU A 97 8.46 2.01 -0.12
C LEU A 97 8.61 3.45 -0.63
N TRP A 98 7.51 4.10 -1.00
CA TRP A 98 7.53 5.50 -1.43
C TRP A 98 8.04 6.47 -0.35
N VAL A 99 7.65 6.25 0.91
CA VAL A 99 7.99 7.16 2.02
C VAL A 99 9.43 6.97 2.50
N PHE A 100 9.92 5.73 2.54
CA PHE A 100 11.20 5.39 3.15
C PHE A 100 12.34 5.18 2.16
N TYR A 101 12.04 5.07 0.86
CA TYR A 101 13.05 4.95 -0.20
C TYR A 101 12.98 6.19 -1.10
N PRO A 102 14.12 6.86 -1.35
CA PRO A 102 14.13 8.11 -2.10
C PRO A 102 13.79 7.85 -3.57
N MET A 103 12.64 8.34 -4.03
CA MET A 103 12.30 8.35 -5.45
C MET A 103 13.22 9.34 -6.18
N THR A 104 14.04 8.87 -7.13
CA THR A 104 14.99 9.74 -7.84
C THR A 104 15.09 9.42 -9.32
N THR A 105 15.27 10.45 -10.13
CA THR A 105 15.65 10.34 -11.54
C THR A 105 17.16 10.29 -11.74
N GLU A 106 17.94 10.64 -10.72
CA GLU A 106 19.40 10.68 -10.73
C GLU A 106 19.97 9.30 -10.38
N LEU A 107 20.06 8.40 -11.36
CA LEU A 107 20.49 7.01 -11.17
C LEU A 107 21.98 6.86 -10.82
N THR A 108 22.78 7.90 -11.01
CA THR A 108 24.20 7.97 -10.63
C THR A 108 24.41 8.33 -9.16
N ALA A 109 23.36 8.75 -8.45
CA ALA A 109 23.47 9.08 -7.03
C ALA A 109 23.73 7.84 -6.16
N TRP A 110 24.46 8.02 -5.05
CA TRP A 110 24.82 6.92 -4.15
C TRP A 110 23.61 6.23 -3.49
N TYR A 111 22.47 6.93 -3.39
CA TYR A 111 21.20 6.41 -2.87
C TYR A 111 20.27 5.85 -3.96
N ALA A 112 20.65 5.94 -5.24
CA ALA A 112 19.81 5.43 -6.34
C ALA A 112 19.66 3.90 -6.30
N PHE A 113 20.63 3.20 -5.70
CA PHE A 113 20.57 1.74 -5.53
C PHE A 113 19.33 1.30 -4.74
N ASP A 114 19.04 1.99 -3.63
CA ASP A 114 17.88 1.71 -2.77
C ASP A 114 16.55 1.92 -3.52
N PHE A 115 16.49 2.95 -4.36
CA PHE A 115 15.36 3.21 -5.26
C PHE A 115 15.17 2.10 -6.29
N VAL A 116 16.24 1.72 -7.00
CA VAL A 116 16.17 0.71 -8.07
C VAL A 116 15.70 -0.62 -7.54
N ILE A 117 16.19 -1.08 -6.38
CA ILE A 117 15.73 -2.32 -5.79
C ILE A 117 14.25 -2.22 -5.38
N GLY A 118 13.85 -1.12 -4.72
CA GLY A 118 12.44 -0.90 -4.37
C GLY A 118 11.52 -0.92 -5.58
N ALA A 119 11.92 -0.27 -6.68
CA ALA A 119 11.18 -0.26 -7.94
C ALA A 119 11.09 -1.64 -8.58
N LEU A 120 12.18 -2.42 -8.59
CA LEU A 120 12.18 -3.80 -9.08
C LEU A 120 11.25 -4.70 -8.27
N ILE A 121 11.18 -4.53 -6.95
CA ILE A 121 10.27 -5.28 -6.08
C ILE A 121 8.81 -4.91 -6.39
N CYS A 122 8.50 -3.63 -6.58
CA CYS A 122 7.17 -3.19 -7.01
C CYS A 122 6.78 -3.77 -8.38
N LEU A 123 7.71 -3.75 -9.35
CA LEU A 123 7.49 -4.34 -10.67
C LEU A 123 7.27 -5.85 -10.60
N ALA A 124 8.06 -6.55 -9.80
CA ALA A 124 7.89 -7.99 -9.57
C ALA A 124 6.54 -8.30 -8.93
N LEU A 125 6.12 -7.54 -7.92
CA LEU A 125 4.81 -7.70 -7.27
C LEU A 125 3.66 -7.42 -8.25
N ALA A 126 3.78 -6.39 -9.09
CA ALA A 126 2.78 -6.06 -10.09
C ALA A 126 2.69 -7.13 -11.19
N ALA A 127 3.83 -7.59 -11.71
CA ALA A 127 3.89 -8.66 -12.71
C ALA A 127 3.35 -9.98 -12.14
N TYR A 128 3.72 -10.32 -10.91
CA TYR A 128 3.19 -11.50 -10.22
C TYR A 128 1.69 -11.40 -9.97
N GLY A 129 1.22 -10.26 -9.47
CA GLY A 129 -0.21 -10.01 -9.28
C GLY A 129 -0.99 -10.12 -10.58
N PHE A 130 -0.49 -9.52 -11.67
CA PHE A 130 -1.07 -9.64 -13.00
C PHE A 130 -1.12 -11.10 -13.48
N TYR A 131 -0.01 -11.84 -13.33
CA TYR A 131 0.08 -13.25 -13.69
C TYR A 131 -0.93 -14.11 -12.91
N VAL A 132 -1.05 -13.91 -11.60
CA VAL A 132 -2.00 -14.63 -10.75
C VAL A 132 -3.44 -14.25 -11.10
N SER A 133 -3.74 -12.97 -11.34
CA SER A 133 -5.07 -12.51 -11.74
C SER A 133 -5.52 -13.06 -13.10
N LEU A 134 -4.58 -13.42 -13.97
CA LEU A 134 -4.88 -14.01 -15.27
C LEU A 134 -5.43 -15.45 -15.15
N ALA A 135 -5.15 -16.14 -14.03
CA ALA A 135 -5.69 -17.46 -13.70
C ALA A 135 -5.63 -18.50 -14.85
N GLY A 136 -4.57 -18.46 -15.66
CA GLY A 136 -4.37 -19.36 -16.80
C GLY A 136 -5.05 -18.97 -18.11
N GLN A 137 -5.72 -17.82 -18.17
CA GLN A 137 -6.19 -17.25 -19.44
C GLN A 137 -5.01 -16.74 -20.28
N SER A 138 -5.00 -16.94 -21.59
CA SER A 138 -3.94 -16.35 -22.42
C SER A 138 -4.22 -14.86 -22.65
N VAL A 139 -3.27 -13.98 -22.33
CA VAL A 139 -3.36 -12.51 -22.55
C VAL A 139 -3.69 -12.17 -24.01
N PHE A 140 -3.24 -13.02 -24.94
CA PHE A 140 -3.42 -12.88 -26.38
C PHE A 140 -4.23 -14.06 -26.96
N SER A 141 -5.36 -14.40 -26.35
CA SER A 141 -6.28 -15.38 -26.96
C SER A 141 -6.77 -14.78 -28.29
N SER A 142 -6.36 -15.39 -29.41
CA SER A 142 -6.70 -15.05 -30.78
C SER A 142 -8.17 -15.33 -31.12
N LYS A 143 -9.11 -14.91 -30.27
CA LYS A 143 -10.55 -15.06 -30.47
C LYS A 143 -11.16 -13.94 -31.33
N PHE A 144 -10.32 -13.13 -31.97
CA PHE A 144 -10.70 -12.00 -32.83
C PHE A 144 -10.12 -12.12 -34.26
N LEU A 145 -9.98 -13.33 -34.80
CA LEU A 145 -9.91 -13.51 -36.24
C LEU A 145 -11.32 -13.89 -36.70
N PRO A 146 -12.11 -12.96 -37.29
CA PRO A 146 -13.22 -13.35 -38.13
C PRO A 146 -12.64 -14.05 -39.36
N ASP A 147 -13.21 -15.20 -39.72
CA ASP A 147 -12.98 -15.85 -41.02
C ASP A 147 -13.35 -14.92 -42.18
#